data_AF-A0A9W9VMQ3-F1
#
_entry.id   AF-A0A9W9VMQ3-F1
#
_cell.length_a   1.000
_cell.length_b   1.000
_cell.length_c   1.000
_cell.angle_alpha   90.00
_cell.angle_beta   90.00
_cell.angle_gamma   90.00
#
_symmetry.space_group_name_H-M   'P 1'
#
loop_
_entity.id
_entity.type
_entity.pdbx_description
1 polymer ?
#
loop_
_entity_poly.entity_id
_entity_poly.type
_entity_poly.pdbx_seq_one_letter_code
_entity_poly.pdbx_strand_id
1 'polypeptide(L)'
;MAQASPAQLFNTSWTLHRLSPLHHGKDCETLLNNPTALKVYATRLRDQLTGDVLAGLHATATTAENDVLSKAGALKNCQWLPISTESQSNGHATFPGILITLEYENITYKAALLAGPEADAESRPDGQHEGSTSLPLLMTKFPSALRQTFLSFLSANFDTYCSTLHLPSSFLCSGMESFIDSLRGTGSRTTTNDAIVEEVVKDLQLTLAFSQSIAPALRSLNVNISRASLKQFLSVDGGKSKGRTLKQKLRSPFIPNLTSYLETHLAMKLDLDGSAQTQGAERHVRLSKVACAAFALGIDGRMKLTVADQVDDDEGISPAQQACEILLQATIRKVVVGNQAAT
;
A
#
# COMPACT_ATOMS: atom_id res chain seq x y z
N MET A 1 7.98 26.28 7.52
CA MET A 1 7.39 25.33 8.50
C MET A 1 7.98 23.95 8.24
N ALA A 2 8.22 23.12 9.25
CA ALA A 2 8.75 21.78 9.03
C ALA A 2 7.67 20.90 8.38
N GLN A 3 7.95 20.34 7.21
CA GLN A 3 7.08 19.41 6.49
C GLN A 3 7.86 18.13 6.17
N ALA A 4 7.15 17.01 6.05
CA ALA A 4 7.73 15.74 5.68
C ALA A 4 7.74 15.57 4.16
N SER A 5 8.85 15.08 3.60
CA SER A 5 8.94 14.79 2.18
C SER A 5 8.14 13.52 1.81
N PRO A 6 7.37 13.53 0.70
CA PRO A 6 6.65 12.34 0.22
C PRO A 6 7.58 11.14 -0.08
N ALA A 7 8.85 11.40 -0.38
CA ALA A 7 9.89 10.40 -0.58
C ALA A 7 9.98 9.39 0.59
N GLN A 8 9.63 9.82 1.81
CA GLN A 8 9.68 8.96 3.00
C GLN A 8 8.62 7.85 3.01
N LEU A 9 7.63 7.89 2.11
CA LEU A 9 6.64 6.82 1.92
C LEU A 9 7.22 5.64 1.13
N PHE A 10 8.31 5.85 0.39
CA PHE A 10 8.99 4.83 -0.41
C PHE A 10 10.16 4.20 0.36
N ASN A 11 10.73 3.14 -0.20
CA ASN A 11 11.84 2.37 0.36
C ASN A 11 11.59 1.80 1.76
N THR A 12 10.33 1.75 2.17
CA THR A 12 9.88 1.26 3.49
C THR A 12 8.84 0.16 3.32
N SER A 13 8.91 -0.87 4.18
CA SER A 13 7.88 -1.90 4.28
C SER A 13 6.83 -1.47 5.28
N TRP A 14 5.60 -1.32 4.80
CA TRP A 14 4.45 -0.81 5.53
C TRP A 14 3.43 -1.91 5.82
N THR A 15 2.77 -1.80 6.97
CA THR A 15 1.53 -2.52 7.30
C THR A 15 0.37 -1.56 7.18
N LEU A 16 -0.58 -1.87 6.30
CA LEU A 16 -1.70 -1.03 5.91
C LEU A 16 -2.93 -1.28 6.78
N HIS A 17 -3.56 -0.20 7.22
CA HIS A 17 -4.80 -0.19 7.97
C HIS A 17 -5.76 0.81 7.33
N ARG A 18 -7.03 0.51 7.46
CA ARG A 18 -8.13 1.40 7.12
C ARG A 18 -8.59 2.12 8.38
N LEU A 19 -8.79 3.42 8.24
CA LEU A 19 -9.30 4.30 9.28
C LEU A 19 -10.66 4.87 8.88
N SER A 20 -11.55 5.01 9.86
CA SER A 20 -12.68 5.94 9.77
C SER A 20 -12.18 7.37 9.94
N PRO A 21 -12.99 8.40 9.62
CA PRO A 21 -12.63 9.79 9.89
C PRO A 21 -12.16 9.99 11.34
N LEU A 22 -11.15 10.84 11.51
CA LEU A 22 -10.59 11.20 12.80
C LEU A 22 -11.41 12.36 13.36
N HIS A 23 -12.19 12.11 14.41
CA HIS A 23 -13.01 13.12 15.08
C HIS A 23 -12.16 13.87 16.10
N HIS A 24 -11.94 15.16 15.87
CA HIS A 24 -11.11 16.04 16.71
C HIS A 24 -11.83 17.34 17.12
N GLY A 25 -13.14 17.46 16.86
CA GLY A 25 -13.91 18.70 17.05
C GLY A 25 -13.97 19.25 18.47
N LYS A 26 -13.53 18.49 19.47
CA LYS A 26 -13.37 18.97 20.85
C LYS A 26 -12.07 19.76 21.07
N ASP A 27 -11.05 19.47 20.28
CA ASP A 27 -9.68 19.96 20.50
C ASP A 27 -9.23 20.95 19.42
N CYS A 28 -9.60 20.75 18.14
CA CYS A 28 -9.17 21.57 17.01
C CYS A 28 -10.20 21.59 15.86
N GLU A 29 -10.26 22.70 15.09
CA GLU A 29 -11.11 22.81 13.89
C GLU A 29 -10.63 21.95 12.72
N THR A 30 -9.30 21.89 12.49
CA THR A 30 -8.67 21.08 11.44
C THR A 30 -7.41 20.39 11.96
N LEU A 31 -7.19 19.15 11.55
CA LEU A 31 -5.95 18.39 11.87
C LEU A 31 -4.87 18.59 10.79
N LEU A 32 -5.29 18.69 9.52
CA LEU A 32 -4.39 19.01 8.41
C LEU A 32 -3.99 20.48 8.46
N ASN A 33 -2.71 20.77 8.24
CA ASN A 33 -2.14 22.13 8.26
C ASN A 33 -2.19 22.86 9.62
N ASN A 34 -2.46 22.15 10.72
CA ASN A 34 -2.45 22.72 12.06
C ASN A 34 -1.24 22.22 12.89
N PRO A 35 -0.09 22.91 12.86
CA PRO A 35 1.12 22.44 13.54
C PRO A 35 0.96 22.39 15.07
N THR A 36 0.12 23.25 15.64
CA THR A 36 -0.15 23.26 17.08
C THR A 36 -0.91 22.01 17.51
N ALA A 37 -1.97 21.64 16.78
CA ALA A 37 -2.70 20.40 17.00
C ALA A 37 -1.79 19.18 16.91
N LEU A 38 -0.99 19.10 15.84
CA LEU A 38 -0.05 17.99 15.63
C LEU A 38 0.96 17.87 16.77
N LYS A 39 1.49 18.99 17.28
CA LYS A 39 2.41 19.00 18.43
C LYS A 39 1.74 18.51 19.71
N VAL A 40 0.47 18.86 19.95
CA VAL A 40 -0.31 18.39 21.10
C VAL A 40 -0.47 16.87 21.03
N TYR A 41 -0.93 16.32 19.91
CA TYR A 41 -1.09 14.87 19.76
C TYR A 41 0.24 14.12 19.77
N ALA A 42 1.31 14.69 19.22
CA ALA A 42 2.67 14.13 19.33
C ALA A 42 3.13 14.02 20.79
N THR A 43 2.86 15.06 21.59
CA THR A 43 3.18 15.09 23.02
C THR A 43 2.35 14.04 23.78
N ARG A 44 1.03 13.99 23.54
CA ARG A 44 0.15 12.98 24.16
C ARG A 44 0.58 11.55 23.83
N LEU A 45 0.91 11.28 22.56
CA LEU A 45 1.41 9.96 22.15
C LEU A 45 2.73 9.64 22.83
N ARG A 46 3.66 10.61 22.89
CA ARG A 46 4.94 10.42 23.57
C ARG A 46 4.73 10.08 25.03
N ASP A 47 3.89 10.84 25.73
CA ASP A 47 3.62 10.65 27.15
C ASP A 47 2.92 9.29 27.42
N GLN A 48 2.05 8.84 26.51
CA GLN A 48 1.48 7.48 26.56
C GLN A 48 2.56 6.40 26.35
N LEU A 49 3.52 6.63 25.45
CA LEU A 49 4.60 5.67 25.16
C LEU A 49 5.70 5.66 26.23
N THR A 50 5.93 6.76 26.96
CA THR A 50 6.93 6.84 28.04
C THR A 50 6.34 6.55 29.42
N GLY A 51 5.03 6.64 29.58
CA GLY A 51 4.32 6.26 30.81
C GLY A 51 4.28 4.74 31.05
N ASP A 52 3.53 4.34 32.07
CA ASP A 52 3.43 2.95 32.57
C ASP A 52 2.77 1.96 31.58
N VAL A 53 2.41 2.43 30.37
CA VAL A 53 1.85 1.59 29.30
C VAL A 53 2.91 0.64 28.74
N LEU A 54 4.21 0.97 28.83
CA LEU A 54 5.27 0.04 28.45
C LEU A 54 5.26 -1.23 29.34
N ALA A 55 4.89 -1.13 30.61
CA ALA A 55 4.78 -2.30 31.49
C ALA A 55 3.64 -3.24 31.05
N GLY A 56 2.49 -2.67 30.64
CA GLY A 56 1.38 -3.43 30.06
C GLY A 56 1.64 -3.94 28.63
N LEU A 57 2.51 -3.26 27.88
CA LEU A 57 2.94 -3.65 26.53
C LEU A 57 3.75 -4.96 26.56
N HIS A 58 4.59 -5.14 27.58
CA HIS A 58 5.34 -6.38 27.79
C HIS A 58 4.44 -7.57 28.13
N ALA A 59 3.27 -7.33 28.73
CA ALA A 59 2.32 -8.37 29.14
C ALA A 59 1.48 -8.93 27.97
N THR A 60 1.31 -8.16 26.89
CA THR A 60 0.48 -8.55 25.71
C THR A 60 1.32 -8.95 24.50
N ALA A 61 2.58 -8.55 24.46
CA ALA A 61 3.51 -8.92 23.41
C ALA A 61 4.04 -10.34 23.59
N THR A 62 4.25 -11.04 22.47
CA THR A 62 4.95 -12.34 22.50
C THR A 62 6.41 -12.15 22.91
N THR A 63 7.06 -13.19 23.44
CA THR A 63 8.47 -13.13 23.90
C THR A 63 9.42 -12.58 22.83
N ALA A 64 9.17 -12.89 21.55
CA ALA A 64 9.94 -12.38 20.43
C ALA A 64 9.70 -10.87 20.15
N GLU A 65 8.49 -10.37 20.38
CA GLU A 65 8.15 -8.95 20.16
C GLU A 65 8.69 -8.06 21.27
N ASN A 66 8.72 -8.58 22.50
CA ASN A 66 9.38 -7.92 23.62
C ASN A 66 10.87 -7.72 23.36
N ASP A 67 11.57 -8.73 22.84
CA ASP A 67 12.99 -8.61 22.50
C ASP A 67 13.26 -7.51 21.45
N VAL A 68 12.38 -7.35 20.45
CA VAL A 68 12.49 -6.29 19.43
C VAL A 68 12.31 -4.90 20.05
N LEU A 69 11.36 -4.74 20.97
CA LEU A 69 11.11 -3.44 21.60
C LEU A 69 12.16 -3.11 22.67
N SER A 70 12.63 -4.08 23.45
CA SER A 70 13.72 -3.89 24.40
C SER A 70 15.02 -3.44 23.72
N LYS A 71 15.28 -3.93 22.49
CA LYS A 71 16.42 -3.50 21.67
C LYS A 71 16.30 -2.08 21.11
N ALA A 72 15.09 -1.52 21.04
CA ALA A 72 14.88 -0.17 20.52
C ALA A 72 15.51 0.92 21.42
N GLY A 73 15.61 0.65 22.72
CA GLY A 73 16.06 1.61 23.74
C GLY A 73 14.98 2.61 24.13
N ALA A 74 15.35 3.72 24.77
CA ALA A 74 14.40 4.75 25.21
C ALA A 74 13.87 5.60 24.04
N LEU A 75 12.62 6.08 24.15
CA LEU A 75 12.04 7.01 23.18
C LEU A 75 12.68 8.40 23.36
N LYS A 76 13.36 8.90 22.32
CA LYS A 76 13.99 10.22 22.30
C LYS A 76 13.03 11.30 21.85
N ASN A 77 12.26 11.03 20.79
CA ASN A 77 11.47 12.05 20.11
C ASN A 77 10.24 11.47 19.41
N CYS A 78 9.17 12.25 19.36
CA CYS A 78 7.90 11.91 18.72
C CYS A 78 7.44 13.15 17.96
N GLN A 79 7.31 13.03 16.63
CA GLN A 79 6.95 14.15 15.76
C GLN A 79 5.83 13.78 14.81
N TRP A 80 4.91 14.71 14.63
CA TRP A 80 3.81 14.64 13.68
C TRP A 80 3.97 15.81 12.72
N LEU A 81 4.22 15.53 11.45
CA LEU A 81 4.49 16.55 10.44
C LEU A 81 3.52 16.37 9.27
N PRO A 82 2.96 17.44 8.71
CA PRO A 82 2.20 17.33 7.47
C PRO A 82 3.14 16.91 6.33
N ILE A 83 2.64 16.06 5.44
CA ILE A 83 3.36 15.68 4.22
C ILE A 83 3.24 16.85 3.23
N SER A 84 4.37 17.34 2.73
CA SER A 84 4.41 18.42 1.75
C SER A 84 3.56 18.06 0.54
N THR A 85 2.56 18.89 0.25
CA THR A 85 1.79 18.86 -1.01
C THR A 85 2.35 19.83 -2.04
N GLU A 86 3.46 20.52 -1.74
CA GLU A 86 4.08 21.45 -2.66
C GLU A 86 4.43 20.72 -3.94
N SER A 87 3.60 20.99 -4.94
CA SER A 87 3.74 20.61 -6.33
C SER A 87 5.04 21.22 -6.84
N GLN A 88 6.15 20.50 -6.68
CA GLN A 88 7.21 20.61 -7.66
C GLN A 88 6.55 20.27 -8.99
N SER A 89 6.57 21.25 -9.88
CA SER A 89 5.80 21.38 -11.12
C SER A 89 6.16 20.35 -12.20
N ASN A 90 6.38 19.09 -11.82
CA ASN A 90 6.84 17.98 -12.65
C ASN A 90 6.06 16.70 -12.32
N GLY A 91 4.75 16.63 -12.60
CA GLY A 91 4.02 15.36 -12.73
C GLY A 91 3.93 14.39 -11.53
N HIS A 92 4.43 14.75 -10.34
CA HIS A 92 4.35 13.90 -9.14
C HIS A 92 2.94 13.81 -8.56
N ALA A 93 2.58 12.61 -8.10
CA ALA A 93 1.40 12.41 -7.28
C ALA A 93 1.52 13.13 -5.93
N THR A 94 0.54 13.97 -5.60
CA THR A 94 0.44 14.55 -4.26
C THR A 94 -0.22 13.55 -3.30
N PHE A 95 0.36 13.41 -2.12
CA PHE A 95 -0.17 12.56 -1.04
C PHE A 95 -0.40 13.42 0.20
N PRO A 96 -1.50 14.21 0.25
CA PRO A 96 -1.84 14.96 1.45
C PRO A 96 -1.99 14.01 2.63
N GLY A 97 -1.37 14.37 3.76
CA GLY A 97 -1.35 13.47 4.92
C GLY A 97 -0.47 13.96 6.06
N ILE A 98 -0.30 13.09 7.05
CA ILE A 98 0.50 13.32 8.25
C ILE A 98 1.50 12.19 8.38
N LEU A 99 2.79 12.52 8.46
CA LEU A 99 3.86 11.60 8.80
C LEU A 99 4.16 11.67 10.30
N ILE A 100 4.19 10.52 10.94
CA ILE A 100 4.46 10.34 12.36
C ILE A 100 5.78 9.60 12.48
N THR A 101 6.74 10.20 13.19
CA THR A 101 8.07 9.64 13.39
C THR A 101 8.33 9.47 14.88
N LEU A 102 8.68 8.25 15.28
CA LEU A 102 9.07 7.90 16.65
C LEU A 102 10.55 7.51 16.61
N GLU A 103 11.40 8.34 17.21
CA GLU A 103 12.84 8.14 17.26
C GLU A 103 13.20 7.54 18.62
N TYR A 104 13.61 6.29 18.61
CA TYR A 104 14.20 5.62 19.77
C TYR A 104 15.72 5.71 19.71
N GLU A 105 16.40 5.24 20.74
CA GLU A 105 17.87 5.24 20.81
C GLU A 105 18.53 4.51 19.63
N ASN A 106 18.02 3.33 19.28
CA ASN A 106 18.64 2.44 18.32
C ASN A 106 17.84 2.28 17.02
N ILE A 107 16.62 2.84 16.94
CA ILE A 107 15.73 2.64 15.80
C ILE A 107 14.74 3.80 15.61
N THR A 108 14.42 4.08 14.36
CA THR A 108 13.34 5.02 14.00
C THR A 108 12.16 4.26 13.42
N TYR A 109 11.01 4.44 14.06
CA TYR A 109 9.73 3.92 13.62
C TYR A 109 8.91 5.02 12.95
N LYS A 110 8.14 4.65 11.92
CA LYS A 110 7.34 5.60 11.14
C LYS A 110 5.90 5.12 10.98
N ALA A 111 4.98 6.06 10.92
CA ALA A 111 3.62 5.85 10.44
C ALA A 111 3.19 7.00 9.53
N ALA A 112 2.31 6.75 8.57
CA ALA A 112 1.76 7.76 7.68
C ALA A 112 0.24 7.63 7.62
N LEU A 113 -0.46 8.76 7.81
CA LEU A 113 -1.89 8.91 7.63
C LEU A 113 -2.12 9.64 6.31
N LEU A 114 -2.72 8.99 5.33
CA LEU A 114 -2.89 9.54 3.97
C LEU A 114 -4.35 9.86 3.68
N ALA A 115 -4.59 11.02 3.08
CA ALA A 115 -5.88 11.47 2.60
C ALA A 115 -6.20 10.86 1.23
N GLY A 116 -7.49 10.88 0.87
CA GLY A 116 -7.96 10.52 -0.47
C GLY A 116 -7.59 11.58 -1.52
N PRO A 117 -7.54 11.21 -2.81
CA PRO A 117 -7.27 12.15 -3.90
C PRO A 117 -8.36 13.21 -4.11
N GLU A 118 -9.53 13.08 -3.46
CA GLU A 118 -10.62 14.08 -3.49
C GLU A 118 -10.63 14.99 -2.26
N ALA A 119 -9.48 15.16 -1.60
CA ALA A 119 -9.33 16.16 -0.55
C ALA A 119 -9.18 17.60 -1.10
N ASP A 120 -9.36 17.79 -2.40
CA ASP A 120 -9.50 19.11 -3.02
C ASP A 120 -10.90 19.66 -2.71
N ALA A 121 -10.91 20.86 -2.13
CA ALA A 121 -11.97 21.44 -1.33
C ALA A 121 -13.25 21.89 -2.08
N GLU A 122 -13.53 21.40 -3.30
CA GLU A 122 -14.55 22.03 -4.17
C GLU A 122 -15.74 21.14 -4.56
N SER A 123 -15.82 19.89 -4.08
CA SER A 123 -16.93 18.98 -4.43
C SER A 123 -17.54 18.25 -3.24
N ARG A 124 -17.75 18.94 -2.11
CA ARG A 124 -18.51 18.36 -1.00
C ARG A 124 -19.76 19.18 -0.66
N PRO A 125 -20.95 18.55 -0.62
CA PRO A 125 -22.19 19.22 -0.27
C PRO A 125 -22.13 19.65 1.20
N ASP A 126 -22.52 20.89 1.42
CA ASP A 126 -22.98 21.53 2.65
C ASP A 126 -23.28 20.54 3.79
N GLY A 127 -22.40 20.45 4.79
CA GLY A 127 -22.59 19.55 5.95
C GLY A 127 -21.34 18.84 6.50
N GLN A 128 -20.12 19.36 6.26
CA GLN A 128 -18.96 18.90 7.03
C GLN A 128 -19.27 19.01 8.52
N HIS A 129 -19.21 17.89 9.23
CA HIS A 129 -19.21 17.89 10.68
C HIS A 129 -17.95 18.64 11.12
N GLU A 130 -18.14 19.85 11.64
CA GLU A 130 -17.07 20.66 12.23
C GLU A 130 -16.22 19.76 13.14
N GLY A 131 -14.93 19.63 12.81
CA GLY A 131 -14.00 18.83 13.60
C GLY A 131 -13.85 17.35 13.25
N SER A 132 -13.99 16.94 11.99
CA SER A 132 -13.56 15.60 11.53
C SER A 132 -12.67 15.66 10.29
N THR A 133 -11.54 14.93 10.32
CA THR A 133 -10.60 14.84 9.19
C THR A 133 -10.57 13.43 8.62
N SER A 134 -10.78 13.29 7.31
CA SER A 134 -10.78 12.00 6.62
C SER A 134 -9.38 11.59 6.13
N LEU A 135 -8.70 10.72 6.88
CA LEU A 135 -7.41 10.10 6.51
C LEU A 135 -7.57 8.57 6.43
N PRO A 136 -8.18 8.04 5.36
CA PRO A 136 -8.67 6.66 5.33
C PRO A 136 -7.56 5.60 5.36
N LEU A 137 -6.33 5.92 4.94
CA LEU A 137 -5.23 4.97 4.86
C LEU A 137 -4.17 5.27 5.93
N LEU A 138 -3.95 4.30 6.82
CA LEU A 138 -2.85 4.31 7.78
C LEU A 138 -1.78 3.29 7.38
N MET A 139 -0.55 3.74 7.27
CA MET A 139 0.63 2.92 6.98
C MET A 139 1.52 2.90 8.22
N THR A 140 1.90 1.72 8.72
CA THR A 140 2.75 1.61 9.93
C THR A 140 3.99 0.76 9.66
N LYS A 141 5.15 1.25 10.11
CA LYS A 141 6.42 0.53 10.19
C LYS A 141 6.76 0.30 11.67
N PHE A 142 5.85 -0.37 12.38
CA PHE A 142 5.94 -0.63 13.81
C PHE A 142 6.06 -2.13 14.11
N PRO A 143 6.71 -2.55 15.21
CA PRO A 143 6.50 -3.85 15.82
C PRO A 143 5.02 -4.02 16.22
N SER A 144 4.56 -5.27 16.38
CA SER A 144 3.15 -5.55 16.66
C SER A 144 2.64 -4.85 17.92
N ALA A 145 3.40 -4.92 19.02
CA ALA A 145 3.04 -4.30 20.28
C ALA A 145 2.87 -2.77 20.15
N LEU A 146 3.89 -2.07 19.64
CA LEU A 146 3.85 -0.62 19.41
C LEU A 146 2.68 -0.24 18.47
N ARG A 147 2.41 -1.07 17.46
CA ARG A 147 1.28 -0.87 16.57
C ARG A 147 -0.06 -0.92 17.32
N GLN A 148 -0.28 -1.92 18.16
CA GLN A 148 -1.52 -2.01 18.95
C GLN A 148 -1.71 -0.81 19.87
N THR A 149 -0.64 -0.35 20.54
CA THR A 149 -0.70 0.88 21.36
C THR A 149 -1.05 2.10 20.53
N PHE A 150 -0.43 2.24 19.35
CA PHE A 150 -0.70 3.35 18.46
C PHE A 150 -2.15 3.33 17.92
N LEU A 151 -2.66 2.17 17.52
CA LEU A 151 -4.06 2.03 17.09
C LEU A 151 -5.03 2.35 18.22
N SER A 152 -4.75 1.87 19.44
CA SER A 152 -5.54 2.20 20.63
C SER A 152 -5.51 3.69 20.96
N PHE A 153 -4.35 4.34 20.85
CA PHE A 153 -4.22 5.79 20.99
C PHE A 153 -5.10 6.53 19.98
N LEU A 154 -5.07 6.13 18.70
CA LEU A 154 -5.90 6.74 17.67
C LEU A 154 -7.39 6.59 18.01
N SER A 155 -7.85 5.38 18.33
CA SER A 155 -9.25 5.12 18.67
C SER A 155 -9.70 5.91 19.92
N ALA A 156 -8.86 6.03 20.94
CA ALA A 156 -9.21 6.75 22.17
C ALA A 156 -9.24 8.28 22.00
N ASN A 157 -8.35 8.84 21.19
CA ASN A 157 -8.22 10.30 21.04
C ASN A 157 -9.11 10.86 19.91
N PHE A 158 -9.38 10.07 18.88
CA PHE A 158 -10.09 10.53 17.67
C PHE A 158 -11.43 9.83 17.41
N ASP A 159 -11.88 8.94 18.29
CA ASP A 159 -13.07 8.11 18.08
C ASP A 159 -13.09 7.50 16.66
N THR A 160 -11.94 6.92 16.28
CA THR A 160 -11.71 6.35 14.96
C THR A 160 -11.63 4.83 15.04
N TYR A 161 -12.27 4.16 14.09
CA TYR A 161 -12.19 2.73 13.92
C TYR A 161 -10.99 2.37 13.05
N CYS A 162 -10.09 1.54 13.59
CA CYS A 162 -8.92 1.03 12.90
C CYS A 162 -9.12 -0.44 12.52
N SER A 163 -8.95 -0.79 11.25
CA SER A 163 -8.98 -2.19 10.79
C SER A 163 -7.82 -2.52 9.87
N THR A 164 -7.35 -3.76 9.87
CA THR A 164 -6.29 -4.20 8.94
C THR A 164 -6.80 -4.16 7.51
N LEU A 165 -6.04 -3.57 6.58
CA LEU A 165 -6.45 -3.47 5.19
C LEU A 165 -6.17 -4.78 4.45
N HIS A 166 -7.21 -5.55 4.15
CA HIS A 166 -7.09 -6.74 3.32
C HIS A 166 -7.15 -6.37 1.83
N LEU A 167 -6.08 -6.66 1.08
CA LEU A 167 -6.04 -6.41 -0.37
C LEU A 167 -6.56 -7.66 -1.12
N PRO A 168 -7.67 -7.57 -1.88
CA PRO A 168 -8.18 -8.73 -2.63
C PRO A 168 -7.21 -9.19 -3.73
N SER A 169 -7.28 -10.47 -4.12
CA SER A 169 -6.53 -11.05 -5.25
C SER A 169 -6.71 -10.23 -6.54
N SER A 170 -7.94 -9.80 -6.81
CA SER A 170 -8.29 -8.94 -7.94
C SER A 170 -7.57 -7.58 -7.92
N PHE A 171 -7.34 -7.02 -6.73
CA PHE A 171 -6.56 -5.79 -6.57
C PHE A 171 -5.08 -6.04 -6.84
N LEU A 172 -4.51 -7.17 -6.37
CA LEU A 172 -3.13 -7.52 -6.65
C LEU A 172 -2.88 -7.71 -8.16
N CYS A 173 -3.77 -8.43 -8.84
CA CYS A 173 -3.75 -8.60 -10.30
C CYS A 173 -3.85 -7.26 -11.03
N SER A 174 -4.90 -6.48 -10.72
CA SER A 174 -5.15 -5.19 -11.36
C SER A 174 -4.04 -4.17 -11.07
N GLY A 175 -3.49 -4.16 -9.86
CA GLY A 175 -2.42 -3.27 -9.43
C GLY A 175 -1.11 -3.58 -10.15
N MET A 176 -0.76 -4.85 -10.29
CA MET A 176 0.39 -5.28 -11.07
C MET A 176 0.24 -4.94 -12.56
N GLU A 177 -0.92 -5.21 -13.16
CA GLU A 177 -1.17 -4.83 -14.55
C GLU A 177 -1.10 -3.31 -14.75
N SER A 178 -1.69 -2.54 -13.85
CA SER A 178 -1.66 -1.07 -13.90
C SER A 178 -0.24 -0.52 -13.71
N PHE A 179 0.57 -1.17 -12.87
CA PHE A 179 1.99 -0.85 -12.70
C PHE A 179 2.77 -1.10 -13.99
N ILE A 180 2.57 -2.28 -14.62
CA ILE A 180 3.19 -2.62 -15.90
C ILE A 180 2.74 -1.65 -17.00
N ASP A 181 1.45 -1.31 -17.06
CA ASP A 181 0.91 -0.36 -18.03
C ASP A 181 1.49 1.04 -17.83
N SER A 182 1.68 1.47 -16.58
CA SER A 182 2.38 2.73 -16.27
C SER A 182 3.81 2.73 -16.78
N LEU A 183 4.55 1.63 -16.61
CA LEU A 183 5.92 1.52 -17.14
C LEU A 183 5.95 1.49 -18.67
N ARG A 184 4.90 0.93 -19.30
CA ARG A 184 4.81 0.86 -20.76
C ARG A 184 4.37 2.17 -21.39
N GLY A 185 3.91 3.14 -20.61
CA GLY A 185 3.39 4.42 -21.07
C GLY A 185 2.12 4.27 -21.91
N THR A 186 1.33 5.34 -22.03
CA THR A 186 0.10 5.36 -22.83
C THR A 186 0.35 5.47 -24.34
N GLY A 187 1.57 5.18 -24.83
CA GLY A 187 2.04 5.53 -26.18
C GLY A 187 2.84 4.41 -26.87
N SER A 188 2.50 4.19 -28.13
CA SER A 188 3.00 3.16 -29.05
C SER A 188 4.52 3.19 -29.30
N ARG A 189 5.32 2.48 -28.48
CA ARG A 189 6.65 1.90 -28.81
C ARG A 189 6.90 0.64 -27.96
N THR A 190 6.41 -0.52 -28.42
CA THR A 190 6.32 -1.74 -27.59
C THR A 190 7.67 -2.32 -27.15
N THR A 191 8.72 -2.23 -27.97
CA THR A 191 9.99 -2.93 -27.70
C THR A 191 10.90 -2.23 -26.68
N THR A 192 10.98 -0.90 -26.70
CA THR A 192 11.76 -0.11 -25.73
C THR A 192 11.12 -0.15 -24.35
N ASN A 193 9.80 -0.17 -24.32
CA ASN A 193 9.02 -0.09 -23.10
C ASN A 193 9.02 -1.42 -22.34
N ASP A 194 9.08 -2.54 -23.06
CA ASP A 194 9.23 -3.86 -22.45
C ASP A 194 10.63 -4.05 -21.81
N ALA A 195 11.68 -3.42 -22.36
CA ALA A 195 13.02 -3.42 -21.75
C ALA A 195 13.06 -2.66 -20.42
N ILE A 196 12.35 -1.53 -20.32
CA ILE A 196 12.17 -0.78 -19.06
C ILE A 196 11.43 -1.64 -18.03
N VAL A 197 10.39 -2.37 -18.45
CA VAL A 197 9.67 -3.30 -17.56
C VAL A 197 10.62 -4.38 -17.04
N GLU A 198 11.42 -5.00 -17.90
CA GLU A 198 12.41 -6.00 -17.48
C GLU A 198 13.45 -5.44 -16.51
N GLU A 199 13.90 -4.19 -16.70
CA GLU A 199 14.87 -3.52 -15.83
C GLU A 199 14.29 -3.19 -14.45
N VAL A 200 13.06 -2.68 -14.41
CA VAL A 200 12.40 -2.22 -13.18
C VAL A 200 11.81 -3.39 -12.37
N VAL A 201 11.15 -4.34 -13.04
CA VAL A 201 10.52 -5.50 -12.37
C VAL A 201 11.58 -6.53 -11.97
N LYS A 202 12.61 -6.74 -12.81
CA LYS A 202 13.60 -7.82 -12.68
C LYS A 202 12.93 -9.19 -12.60
N ASP A 203 13.00 -9.87 -11.46
CA ASP A 203 12.32 -11.15 -11.24
C ASP A 203 10.98 -10.92 -10.54
N LEU A 204 9.96 -11.65 -10.97
CA LEU A 204 8.61 -11.56 -10.44
C LEU A 204 8.25 -12.83 -9.66
N GLN A 205 7.90 -12.65 -8.40
CA GLN A 205 7.44 -13.71 -7.51
C GLN A 205 5.94 -13.55 -7.22
N LEU A 206 5.18 -14.59 -7.51
CA LEU A 206 3.75 -14.69 -7.24
C LEU A 206 3.53 -15.82 -6.23
N THR A 207 2.86 -15.54 -5.11
CA THR A 207 2.51 -16.58 -4.14
C THR A 207 1.01 -16.88 -4.25
N LEU A 208 0.69 -18.09 -4.69
CA LEU A 208 -0.66 -18.62 -4.73
C LEU A 208 -0.98 -19.28 -3.38
N ALA A 209 -2.16 -19.00 -2.83
CA ALA A 209 -2.67 -19.65 -1.63
C ALA A 209 -3.85 -20.55 -2.01
N PHE A 210 -3.89 -21.74 -1.41
CA PHE A 210 -4.92 -22.75 -1.67
C PHE A 210 -5.88 -22.85 -0.49
N SER A 211 -7.14 -23.07 -0.80
CA SER A 211 -8.15 -23.44 0.19
C SER A 211 -7.85 -24.84 0.74
N GLN A 212 -7.96 -24.99 2.06
CA GLN A 212 -7.84 -26.29 2.73
C GLN A 212 -8.85 -27.32 2.21
N SER A 213 -10.00 -26.86 1.71
CA SER A 213 -11.04 -27.71 1.13
C SER A 213 -10.60 -28.46 -0.13
N ILE A 214 -9.59 -27.95 -0.85
CA ILE A 214 -9.10 -28.54 -2.11
C ILE A 214 -7.70 -29.13 -1.94
N ALA A 215 -6.86 -28.46 -1.17
CA ALA A 215 -5.48 -28.91 -0.95
C ALA A 215 -5.10 -28.79 0.54
N PRO A 216 -5.54 -29.72 1.40
CA PRO A 216 -5.32 -29.62 2.85
C PRO A 216 -3.84 -29.65 3.24
N ALA A 217 -3.00 -30.32 2.44
CA ALA A 217 -1.56 -30.42 2.66
C ALA A 217 -0.74 -29.31 1.99
N LEU A 218 -1.32 -28.54 1.05
CA LEU A 218 -0.63 -27.49 0.30
C LEU A 218 -1.19 -26.13 0.68
N ARG A 219 -0.48 -25.39 1.54
CA ARG A 219 -0.91 -24.05 1.96
C ARG A 219 -0.67 -22.99 0.89
N SER A 220 0.47 -23.08 0.21
CA SER A 220 0.94 -22.06 -0.73
C SER A 220 1.89 -22.63 -1.78
N LEU A 221 1.86 -22.04 -2.98
CA LEU A 221 2.78 -22.32 -4.09
C LEU A 221 3.41 -21.00 -4.54
N ASN A 222 4.74 -20.99 -4.69
CA ASN A 222 5.44 -19.85 -5.27
C ASN A 222 5.70 -20.09 -6.75
N VAL A 223 5.28 -19.14 -7.58
CA VAL A 223 5.55 -19.09 -9.02
C VAL A 223 6.53 -17.94 -9.25
N ASN A 224 7.74 -18.29 -9.68
CA ASN A 224 8.79 -17.32 -9.98
C ASN A 224 8.95 -17.19 -11.49
N ILE A 225 8.87 -15.97 -12.01
CA ILE A 225 9.02 -15.65 -13.42
C ILE A 225 10.30 -14.83 -13.56
N SER A 226 11.27 -15.41 -14.26
CA SER A 226 12.56 -14.75 -14.48
C SER A 226 12.42 -13.51 -15.35
N ARG A 227 13.32 -12.54 -15.18
CA ARG A 227 13.41 -11.34 -16.02
C ARG A 227 13.30 -11.63 -17.51
N ALA A 228 14.04 -12.62 -18.01
CA ALA A 228 14.09 -12.94 -19.45
C ALA A 228 12.77 -13.48 -20.02
N SER A 229 11.89 -14.01 -19.16
CA SER A 229 10.60 -14.57 -19.55
C SER A 229 9.47 -13.53 -19.51
N LEU A 230 9.65 -12.38 -18.84
CA LEU A 230 8.59 -11.39 -18.64
C LEU A 230 7.98 -10.90 -19.96
N LYS A 231 8.81 -10.55 -20.94
CA LYS A 231 8.34 -10.09 -22.26
C LYS A 231 7.39 -11.05 -22.99
N GLN A 232 7.52 -12.36 -22.74
CA GLN A 232 6.65 -13.37 -23.36
C GLN A 232 5.22 -13.23 -22.83
N PHE A 233 5.07 -12.90 -21.54
CA PHE A 233 3.76 -12.68 -20.93
C PHE A 233 3.18 -11.29 -21.22
N LEU A 234 4.01 -10.33 -21.65
CA LEU A 234 3.58 -8.98 -22.05
C LEU A 234 3.14 -8.88 -23.51
N SER A 235 3.52 -9.88 -24.31
CA SER A 235 3.19 -9.94 -25.73
C SER A 235 1.67 -10.12 -25.91
N VAL A 236 1.07 -9.27 -26.73
CA VAL A 236 -0.32 -9.41 -27.13
C VAL A 236 -0.38 -10.51 -28.18
N ASP A 237 -0.63 -11.75 -27.77
CA ASP A 237 -0.89 -12.82 -28.72
C ASP A 237 -2.14 -12.46 -29.54
N GLY A 238 -1.93 -12.08 -30.80
CA GLY A 238 -2.98 -11.67 -31.74
C GLY A 238 -3.99 -12.77 -32.08
N GLY A 239 -3.86 -13.97 -31.53
CA GLY A 239 -4.60 -15.16 -31.96
C GLY A 239 -5.92 -15.47 -31.23
N LYS A 240 -6.19 -14.94 -30.03
CA LYS A 240 -7.35 -15.40 -29.23
C LYS A 240 -8.16 -14.32 -28.51
N SER A 241 -8.01 -13.04 -28.85
CA SER A 241 -8.77 -11.93 -28.25
C SER A 241 -10.16 -11.73 -28.88
N LYS A 242 -10.94 -12.79 -29.10
CA LYS A 242 -12.38 -12.64 -29.42
C LYS A 242 -13.16 -12.56 -28.10
N GLY A 243 -13.33 -11.35 -27.55
CA GLY A 243 -14.21 -11.11 -26.39
C GLY A 243 -13.75 -10.09 -25.36
N ARG A 244 -12.52 -9.55 -25.41
CA ARG A 244 -12.08 -8.51 -24.45
C ARG A 244 -12.87 -7.22 -24.66
N THR A 245 -13.51 -6.74 -23.60
CA THR A 245 -14.13 -5.41 -23.53
C THR A 245 -13.08 -4.32 -23.82
N LEU A 246 -13.50 -3.14 -24.29
CA LEU A 246 -12.59 -2.03 -24.62
C LEU A 246 -11.64 -1.67 -23.45
N LYS A 247 -12.14 -1.77 -22.20
CA LYS A 247 -11.37 -1.57 -20.97
C LYS A 247 -10.34 -2.67 -20.71
N GLN A 248 -10.62 -3.92 -21.06
CA GLN A 248 -9.66 -5.02 -20.96
C GLN A 248 -8.62 -4.98 -22.08
N LYS A 249 -8.90 -4.39 -23.25
CA LYS A 249 -7.89 -4.20 -24.31
C LYS A 249 -6.81 -3.18 -23.93
N LEU A 250 -7.12 -2.26 -23.04
CA LEU A 250 -6.20 -1.23 -22.54
C LEU A 250 -5.31 -1.71 -21.40
N ARG A 251 -5.63 -2.84 -20.76
CA ARG A 251 -4.81 -3.42 -19.67
C ARG A 251 -3.76 -4.37 -20.21
N SER A 252 -2.61 -4.40 -19.56
CA SER A 252 -1.56 -5.39 -19.77
C SER A 252 -2.18 -6.80 -19.84
N PRO A 253 -1.86 -7.61 -20.87
CA PRO A 253 -2.39 -8.97 -20.99
C PRO A 253 -1.70 -9.98 -20.05
N PHE A 254 -0.91 -9.50 -19.09
CA PHE A 254 -0.04 -10.33 -18.26
C PHE A 254 -0.79 -11.42 -17.49
N ILE A 255 -1.83 -11.09 -16.71
CA ILE A 255 -2.54 -12.10 -15.91
C ILE A 255 -3.23 -13.15 -16.80
N PRO A 256 -3.98 -12.78 -17.85
CA PRO A 256 -4.56 -13.75 -18.78
C PRO A 256 -3.52 -14.67 -19.44
N ASN A 257 -2.39 -14.12 -19.88
CA ASN A 257 -1.32 -14.89 -20.53
C ASN A 257 -0.68 -15.87 -19.54
N LEU A 258 -0.43 -15.42 -18.30
CA LEU A 258 0.08 -16.28 -17.24
C LEU A 258 -0.89 -17.41 -16.92
N THR A 259 -2.18 -17.12 -16.73
CA THR A 259 -3.19 -18.15 -16.47
C THR A 259 -3.26 -19.16 -17.61
N SER A 260 -3.26 -18.70 -18.87
CA SER A 260 -3.24 -19.60 -20.03
C SER A 260 -1.99 -20.48 -20.08
N TYR A 261 -0.84 -19.95 -19.68
CA TYR A 261 0.42 -20.70 -19.61
C TYR A 261 0.35 -21.79 -18.53
N LEU A 262 -0.13 -21.45 -17.33
CA LEU A 262 -0.30 -22.41 -16.22
C LEU A 262 -1.32 -23.49 -16.57
N GLU A 263 -2.40 -23.15 -17.28
CA GLU A 263 -3.37 -24.12 -17.77
C GLU A 263 -2.75 -25.06 -18.81
N THR A 264 -2.02 -24.51 -19.79
CA THR A 264 -1.44 -25.30 -20.88
C THR A 264 -0.29 -26.20 -20.43
N HIS A 265 0.59 -25.70 -19.56
CA HIS A 265 1.83 -26.40 -19.21
C HIS A 265 1.79 -27.11 -17.86
N LEU A 266 0.94 -26.68 -16.94
CA LEU A 266 0.81 -27.28 -15.60
C LEU A 266 -0.58 -27.88 -15.34
N ALA A 267 -1.46 -27.90 -16.35
CA ALA A 267 -2.86 -28.33 -16.20
C ALA A 267 -3.60 -27.61 -15.06
N MET A 268 -3.19 -26.38 -14.76
CA MET A 268 -3.68 -25.62 -13.62
C MET A 268 -4.63 -24.51 -14.10
N LYS A 269 -5.94 -24.76 -13.98
CA LYS A 269 -6.96 -23.78 -14.31
C LYS A 269 -7.21 -22.85 -13.12
N LEU A 270 -6.82 -21.58 -13.26
CA LEU A 270 -6.83 -20.60 -12.18
C LEU A 270 -7.69 -19.38 -12.53
N ASP A 271 -8.45 -18.89 -11.56
CA ASP A 271 -9.11 -17.58 -11.65
C ASP A 271 -8.44 -16.62 -10.66
N LEU A 272 -7.34 -15.99 -11.08
CA LEU A 272 -6.53 -15.12 -10.21
C LEU A 272 -7.20 -13.76 -9.96
N ASP A 273 -7.90 -13.21 -10.94
CA ASP A 273 -8.54 -11.89 -10.85
C ASP A 273 -10.00 -11.96 -10.38
N GLY A 274 -10.58 -13.16 -10.26
CA GLY A 274 -11.96 -13.37 -9.84
C GLY A 274 -12.97 -12.93 -10.90
N SER A 275 -12.51 -12.72 -12.15
CA SER A 275 -13.36 -12.24 -13.24
C SER A 275 -14.26 -13.33 -13.79
N ALA A 276 -13.86 -14.59 -13.62
CA ALA A 276 -14.68 -15.72 -14.03
C ALA A 276 -15.84 -15.89 -13.04
N GLN A 277 -17.07 -15.79 -13.55
CA GLN A 277 -18.27 -16.20 -12.81
C GLN A 277 -18.36 -17.73 -12.65
N THR A 278 -17.23 -18.46 -12.70
CA THR A 278 -17.18 -19.91 -12.59
C THR A 278 -17.30 -20.33 -11.12
N GLN A 279 -18.31 -21.14 -10.80
CA GLN A 279 -18.56 -21.66 -9.45
C GLN A 279 -17.71 -22.90 -9.09
N GLY A 280 -16.61 -23.16 -9.82
CA GLY A 280 -15.82 -24.38 -9.73
C GLY A 280 -14.56 -24.29 -8.87
N ALA A 281 -13.72 -25.34 -8.97
CA ALA A 281 -12.42 -25.46 -8.29
C ALA A 281 -11.47 -24.27 -8.54
N GLU A 282 -11.68 -23.52 -9.63
CA GLU A 282 -10.93 -22.33 -10.06
C GLU A 282 -10.88 -21.21 -9.00
N ARG A 283 -11.88 -21.12 -8.11
CA ARG A 283 -11.97 -20.10 -7.05
C ARG A 283 -11.23 -20.44 -5.76
N HIS A 284 -10.73 -21.66 -5.64
CA HIS A 284 -10.10 -22.13 -4.41
C HIS A 284 -8.60 -21.85 -4.38
N VAL A 285 -8.05 -21.29 -5.45
CA VAL A 285 -6.68 -20.79 -5.53
C VAL A 285 -6.74 -19.29 -5.72
N ARG A 286 -6.03 -18.53 -4.89
CA ARG A 286 -6.02 -17.07 -4.93
C ARG A 286 -4.59 -16.54 -4.90
N LEU A 287 -4.36 -15.40 -5.53
CA LEU A 287 -3.10 -14.69 -5.40
C LEU A 287 -3.03 -14.05 -4.01
N SER A 288 -2.04 -14.46 -3.23
CA SER A 288 -1.82 -14.01 -1.85
C SER A 288 -0.73 -12.95 -1.73
N LYS A 289 0.23 -12.94 -2.67
CA LYS A 289 1.34 -12.00 -2.68
C LYS A 289 1.88 -11.81 -4.10
N VAL A 290 2.27 -10.59 -4.42
CA VAL A 290 3.03 -10.22 -5.60
C VAL A 290 4.27 -9.49 -5.13
N ALA A 291 5.46 -9.90 -5.58
CA ALA A 291 6.71 -9.23 -5.25
C ALA A 291 7.64 -9.18 -6.47
N CYS A 292 8.24 -8.02 -6.69
CA CYS A 292 9.29 -7.79 -7.66
C CYS A 292 10.32 -6.82 -7.05
N ALA A 293 11.32 -6.41 -7.83
CA ALA A 293 12.32 -5.46 -7.34
C ALA A 293 11.71 -4.09 -6.95
N ALA A 294 10.74 -3.62 -7.74
CA ALA A 294 10.10 -2.31 -7.56
C ALA A 294 9.02 -2.28 -6.47
N PHE A 295 8.30 -3.38 -6.23
CA PHE A 295 7.27 -3.39 -5.19
C PHE A 295 7.00 -4.79 -4.63
N ALA A 296 6.40 -4.84 -3.44
CA ALA A 296 5.81 -6.05 -2.88
C ALA A 296 4.45 -5.72 -2.25
N LEU A 297 3.42 -6.50 -2.60
CA LEU A 297 2.06 -6.39 -2.09
C LEU A 297 1.58 -7.75 -1.57
N GLY A 298 0.96 -7.77 -0.40
CA GLY A 298 0.34 -8.94 0.19
C GLY A 298 -1.15 -8.73 0.51
N ILE A 299 -1.93 -9.81 0.49
CA ILE A 299 -3.35 -9.78 0.89
C ILE A 299 -3.54 -9.38 2.36
N ASP A 300 -2.50 -9.57 3.19
CA ASP A 300 -2.46 -9.22 4.61
C ASP A 300 -2.24 -7.72 4.88
N GLY A 301 -2.25 -6.90 3.83
CA GLY A 301 -2.03 -5.46 3.94
C GLY A 301 -0.56 -5.10 4.10
N ARG A 302 0.38 -5.95 3.68
CA ARG A 302 1.79 -5.57 3.58
C ARG A 302 2.09 -4.95 2.23
N MET A 303 2.75 -3.79 2.27
CA MET A 303 3.16 -3.07 1.07
C MET A 303 4.58 -2.53 1.21
N LYS A 304 5.41 -2.75 0.18
CA LYS A 304 6.71 -2.10 0.02
C LYS A 304 6.75 -1.52 -1.38
N LEU A 305 7.12 -0.26 -1.50
CA LEU A 305 7.38 0.40 -2.77
C LEU A 305 8.85 0.82 -2.76
N THR A 306 9.60 0.41 -3.77
CA THR A 306 11.03 0.67 -3.90
C THR A 306 11.24 1.66 -5.03
N VAL A 307 11.93 2.76 -4.73
CA VAL A 307 12.31 3.78 -5.70
C VAL A 307 13.83 3.92 -5.62
N ALA A 308 14.50 4.10 -6.75
CA ALA A 308 15.94 4.33 -6.76
C ALA A 308 16.26 5.62 -5.97
N ASP A 309 17.29 5.58 -5.11
CA ASP A 309 17.85 6.81 -4.57
C ASP A 309 18.42 7.59 -5.75
N GLN A 310 18.00 8.85 -5.93
CA GLN A 310 18.47 9.70 -7.02
C GLN A 310 19.99 9.84 -6.92
N VAL A 311 20.70 9.15 -7.80
CA VAL A 311 22.10 9.39 -8.13
C VAL A 311 22.08 9.81 -9.59
N ASP A 312 22.54 11.04 -9.84
CA ASP A 312 22.71 11.73 -11.12
C ASP A 312 21.63 12.76 -11.53
N ASP A 313 22.18 13.90 -11.99
CA ASP A 313 21.60 15.22 -12.31
C ASP A 313 20.58 15.24 -13.49
N ASP A 314 19.72 14.24 -13.63
CA ASP A 314 18.65 14.25 -14.65
C ASP A 314 17.32 14.63 -13.99
N GLU A 315 16.82 15.84 -14.25
CA GLU A 315 15.61 16.46 -13.66
C GLU A 315 14.27 15.71 -14.00
N GLY A 316 14.32 14.46 -14.46
CA GLY A 316 13.19 13.64 -14.87
C GLY A 316 12.70 12.66 -13.79
N ILE A 317 11.37 12.47 -13.72
CA ILE A 317 10.78 11.43 -12.86
C ILE A 317 11.16 10.05 -13.40
N SER A 318 11.73 9.19 -12.56
CA SER A 318 11.97 7.81 -12.96
C SER A 318 10.64 7.09 -13.23
N PRO A 319 10.50 6.31 -14.32
CA PRO A 319 9.25 5.61 -14.64
C PRO A 319 8.83 4.64 -13.52
N ALA A 320 9.80 4.09 -12.80
CA ALA A 320 9.58 3.25 -11.61
C ALA A 320 8.90 4.02 -10.48
N GLN A 321 9.33 5.26 -10.21
CA GLN A 321 8.72 6.11 -9.19
C GLN A 321 7.28 6.45 -9.55
N GLN A 322 7.03 6.88 -10.79
CA GLN A 322 5.68 7.20 -11.26
C GLN A 322 4.73 6.00 -11.15
N ALA A 323 5.20 4.81 -11.54
CA ALA A 323 4.42 3.58 -11.43
C ALA A 323 4.13 3.20 -9.96
N CYS A 324 5.09 3.41 -9.04
CA CYS A 324 4.86 3.22 -7.60
C CYS A 324 3.87 4.23 -7.02
N GLU A 325 3.93 5.49 -7.46
CA GLU A 325 2.99 6.55 -7.07
C GLU A 325 1.55 6.20 -7.49
N ILE A 326 1.36 5.75 -8.74
CA ILE A 326 0.06 5.28 -9.25
C ILE A 326 -0.47 4.11 -8.43
N LEU A 327 0.40 3.17 -8.05
CA LEU A 327 0.02 2.02 -7.23
C LEU A 327 -0.40 2.43 -5.81
N LEU A 328 0.28 3.41 -5.21
CA LEU A 328 -0.10 4.00 -3.93
C LEU A 328 -1.46 4.72 -4.02
N GLN A 329 -1.67 5.52 -5.07
CA GLN A 329 -2.96 6.17 -5.32
C GLN A 329 -4.10 5.15 -5.52
N ALA A 330 -3.86 4.08 -6.27
CA ALA A 330 -4.83 3.00 -6.46
C ALA A 330 -5.20 2.33 -5.12
N THR A 331 -4.21 2.17 -4.23
CA THR A 331 -4.43 1.65 -2.87
C THR A 331 -5.31 2.60 -2.06
N ILE A 332 -5.01 3.90 -2.05
CA ILE A 332 -5.82 4.92 -1.36
C ILE A 332 -7.26 4.92 -1.88
N ARG A 333 -7.45 4.94 -3.20
CA ARG A 333 -8.78 4.88 -3.84
C ARG A 333 -9.55 3.63 -3.43
N LYS A 334 -8.87 2.48 -3.35
CA LYS A 334 -9.49 1.22 -2.90
C LYS A 334 -10.02 1.33 -1.46
N VAL A 335 -9.29 2.00 -0.57
CA VAL A 335 -9.74 2.22 0.81
C VAL A 335 -10.96 3.14 0.86
N VAL A 336 -10.96 4.22 0.09
CA VAL A 336 -12.09 5.18 0.01
C VAL A 336 -13.36 4.50 -0.49
N VAL A 337 -13.29 3.72 -1.57
CA VAL A 337 -14.45 2.99 -2.11
C VAL A 337 -14.92 1.91 -1.12
N GLY A 338 -14.00 1.26 -0.41
CA GLY A 338 -14.34 0.32 0.66
C GLY A 338 -15.10 0.97 1.83
N ASN A 339 -14.88 2.27 2.09
CA ASN A 339 -15.62 3.07 3.09
C ASN A 339 -17.08 3.29 2.69
N GLN A 340 -17.37 3.55 1.41
CA GLN A 340 -18.74 3.78 0.94
C GLN A 340 -19.62 2.53 0.97
N ALA A 341 -19.05 1.33 0.84
CA ALA A 341 -19.81 0.07 0.87
C ALA A 341 -20.08 -0.47 2.29
N ALA A 342 -19.54 0.16 3.34
CA ALA A 342 -19.64 -0.29 4.73
C ALA A 342 -20.39 0.71 5.65
N THR A 343 -21.01 1.74 5.07
CA THR A 343 -21.88 2.70 5.76
C THR A 343 -23.31 2.48 5.31
#